data_AF-A0A349KU26-F1
#
_entry.id   AF-A0A349KU26-F1
#
_cell.length_a   1.000
_cell.length_b   1.000
_cell.length_c   1.000
_cell.angle_alpha   90.00
_cell.angle_beta   90.00
_cell.angle_gamma   90.00
#
_symmetry.space_group_name_H-M   'P 1'
#
loop_
_entity.id
_entity.type
_entity.pdbx_description
1 polymer ?
#
loop_
_entity_poly.entity_id
_entity_poly.type
_entity_poly.pdbx_seq_one_letter_code
_entity_poly.pdbx_strand_id
1 'polypeptide(L)'
;MAGRAVEMAAWRPHGAYKTHTRGFSMSFQHRAAPVSGLRRTMLALVAGAVAGGLPSWRLAAAQGPSAAPAIGAFLALSRLLIPLGRLDARIGARLYTALLAQDHGFAARSLALAEFARARAIANVEALAAAVAAEPALAGTLRQIVSAWYLGQVGNTVVAFDLALMQDQVRDAVVVPTYCNAAPAYWAARPPRA
;
A
#
# COMPACT_ATOMS: atom_id res chain seq x y z
N MET A 1 33.68 6.03 39.30
CA MET A 1 32.47 5.43 38.68
C MET A 1 32.84 4.99 37.28
N ALA A 2 33.22 3.73 37.11
CA ALA A 2 33.72 3.18 35.86
C ALA A 2 32.57 2.55 35.07
N GLY A 3 32.34 3.05 33.85
CA GLY A 3 31.36 2.51 32.91
C GLY A 3 31.81 1.16 32.38
N ARG A 4 30.93 0.15 32.44
CA ARG A 4 31.16 -1.16 31.80
C ARG A 4 31.07 -0.98 30.30
N ALA A 5 32.20 -1.13 29.62
CA ALA A 5 32.24 -1.33 28.18
C ALA A 5 31.50 -2.63 27.84
N VAL A 6 30.56 -2.55 26.91
CA VAL A 6 29.96 -3.73 26.29
C VAL A 6 31.03 -4.37 25.41
N GLU A 7 31.50 -5.54 25.84
CA GLU A 7 32.48 -6.34 25.11
C GLU A 7 31.85 -6.77 23.78
N MET A 8 32.33 -6.18 22.68
CA MET A 8 32.00 -6.67 21.34
C MET A 8 32.60 -8.06 21.20
N ALA A 9 31.76 -9.09 21.21
CA ALA A 9 32.17 -10.46 20.92
C ALA A 9 32.83 -10.48 19.54
N ALA A 10 34.16 -10.60 19.55
CA ALA A 10 34.97 -10.67 18.34
C ALA A 10 34.50 -11.87 17.51
N TRP A 11 34.05 -11.59 16.29
CA TRP A 11 33.69 -12.60 15.29
C TRP A 11 34.88 -13.54 15.09
N ARG A 12 34.70 -14.83 15.42
CA ARG A 12 35.66 -15.90 15.11
C ARG A 12 35.36 -16.43 13.71
N PRO A 13 36.29 -16.37 12.75
CA PRO A 13 36.09 -16.95 11.43
C PRO A 13 36.00 -18.48 11.55
N HIS A 14 34.80 -19.04 11.38
CA HIS A 14 34.62 -20.46 11.15
C HIS A 14 34.65 -20.74 9.65
N GLY A 15 35.74 -21.37 9.19
CA GLY A 15 35.83 -22.06 7.90
C GLY A 15 35.89 -21.15 6.67
N ALA A 16 36.92 -21.35 5.85
CA ALA A 16 36.98 -20.77 4.52
C ALA A 16 35.76 -21.23 3.70
N TYR A 17 34.88 -20.28 3.34
CA TYR A 17 33.83 -20.53 2.37
C TYR A 17 34.49 -20.90 1.03
N LYS A 18 34.25 -22.12 0.53
CA LYS A 18 34.70 -22.50 -0.81
C LYS A 18 33.88 -21.70 -1.81
N THR A 19 34.44 -20.63 -2.37
CA THR A 19 33.87 -19.95 -3.53
C THR A 19 33.93 -20.87 -4.73
N HIS A 20 32.81 -21.51 -5.08
CA HIS A 20 32.65 -22.07 -6.41
C HIS A 20 32.40 -20.92 -7.40
N THR A 21 33.48 -20.35 -7.94
CA THR A 21 33.43 -19.48 -9.13
C THR A 21 33.15 -20.35 -10.35
N ARG A 22 31.91 -20.83 -10.50
CA ARG A 22 31.43 -21.20 -11.83
C ARG A 22 31.19 -19.89 -12.57
N GLY A 23 32.04 -19.60 -13.56
CA GLY A 23 31.91 -18.44 -14.42
C GLY A 23 30.55 -18.46 -15.10
N PHE A 24 29.62 -17.64 -14.61
CA PHE A 24 28.36 -17.37 -15.26
C PHE A 24 28.58 -16.17 -16.18
N SER A 25 28.80 -16.44 -17.47
CA SER A 25 28.86 -15.40 -18.50
C SER A 25 27.44 -15.06 -18.94
N MET A 26 26.94 -13.89 -18.54
CA MET A 26 25.63 -13.40 -18.96
C MET A 26 25.84 -12.51 -20.20
N SER A 27 25.58 -13.07 -21.38
CA SER A 27 25.62 -12.34 -22.65
C SER A 27 24.40 -11.41 -22.75
N PHE A 28 24.56 -10.13 -22.43
CA PHE A 28 23.54 -9.12 -22.69
C PHE A 28 23.54 -8.75 -24.18
N GLN A 29 22.55 -9.24 -24.91
CA GLN A 29 22.32 -8.86 -26.31
C GLN A 29 21.52 -7.55 -26.33
N HIS A 30 22.22 -6.42 -26.40
CA HIS A 30 21.57 -5.12 -26.61
C HIS A 30 21.07 -5.04 -28.06
N ARG A 31 19.81 -5.41 -28.30
CA ARG A 31 19.10 -4.97 -29.51
C ARG A 31 18.68 -3.52 -29.32
N ALA A 32 19.46 -2.60 -29.90
CA ALA A 32 19.00 -1.25 -30.12
C ALA A 32 17.87 -1.27 -31.17
N ALA A 33 16.63 -0.99 -30.76
CA ALA A 33 15.54 -0.77 -31.69
C ALA A 33 15.68 0.63 -32.32
N PRO A 34 15.61 0.78 -33.66
CA PRO A 34 15.67 2.09 -34.29
C PRO A 34 14.38 2.86 -34.01
N VAL A 35 14.44 3.88 -33.16
CA VAL A 35 13.33 4.81 -32.94
C VAL A 35 13.41 5.91 -34.00
N SER A 36 12.90 5.63 -35.20
CA SER A 36 12.78 6.63 -36.26
C SER A 36 11.39 6.61 -36.89
N GLY A 37 10.78 7.79 -36.99
CA GLY A 37 9.71 8.06 -37.96
C GLY A 37 8.33 8.42 -37.42
N LEU A 38 7.87 7.88 -36.29
CA LEU A 38 6.44 7.97 -35.91
C LEU A 38 6.07 9.15 -35.00
N ARG A 39 6.80 10.28 -35.07
CA ARG A 39 6.52 11.49 -34.26
C ARG A 39 6.01 12.68 -35.07
N ARG A 40 6.01 12.61 -36.40
CA ARG A 40 5.61 13.74 -37.26
C ARG A 40 4.24 13.61 -37.92
N THR A 41 3.64 12.42 -37.94
CA THR A 41 2.33 12.19 -38.57
C THR A 41 1.13 12.31 -37.63
N MET A 42 1.33 12.36 -36.30
CA MET A 42 0.25 12.51 -35.32
C MET A 42 -0.18 13.98 -35.06
N LEU A 43 0.60 14.96 -35.53
CA LEU A 43 0.27 16.39 -35.39
C LEU A 43 -0.54 16.96 -36.56
N ALA A 44 -0.70 16.21 -37.66
CA ALA A 44 -1.48 16.67 -38.83
C ALA A 44 -2.98 16.30 -38.76
N LEU A 45 -3.42 15.54 -37.75
CA LEU A 45 -4.83 15.14 -37.58
C LEU A 45 -5.65 16.03 -36.63
N VAL A 46 -5.05 17.06 -36.03
CA VAL A 46 -5.75 17.97 -35.08
C VAL A 46 -6.33 19.21 -35.77
N ALA A 47 -5.97 19.50 -37.02
CA ALA A 47 -6.41 20.71 -37.73
C ALA A 47 -7.69 20.55 -38.58
N GLY A 48 -8.38 19.41 -38.50
CA GLY A 48 -9.47 19.04 -39.43
C GLY A 48 -10.86 18.86 -38.83
N ALA A 49 -11.14 19.32 -37.61
CA ALA A 49 -12.44 19.05 -36.95
C ALA A 49 -12.99 20.25 -36.15
N VAL A 50 -13.03 21.44 -36.76
CA VAL A 50 -13.65 22.65 -36.15
C VAL A 50 -15.03 22.99 -36.76
N ALA A 51 -15.58 22.18 -37.66
CA ALA A 51 -16.89 22.45 -38.26
C ALA A 51 -17.76 21.20 -38.35
N GLY A 52 -18.41 20.84 -37.25
CA GLY A 52 -19.39 19.76 -37.21
C GLY A 52 -19.79 19.46 -35.78
N GLY A 53 -20.99 19.89 -35.39
CA GLY A 53 -21.47 19.88 -34.01
C GLY A 53 -21.19 18.59 -33.26
N LEU A 54 -20.50 18.71 -32.13
CA LEU A 54 -20.35 17.61 -31.19
C LEU A 54 -21.72 17.37 -30.53
N PRO A 55 -22.25 16.14 -30.54
CA PRO A 55 -23.43 15.82 -29.76
C PRO A 55 -23.09 16.10 -28.31
N SER A 56 -23.97 16.80 -27.60
CA SER A 56 -23.88 17.02 -26.16
C SER A 56 -24.15 15.71 -25.41
N TRP A 57 -23.26 14.72 -25.53
CA TRP A 57 -23.19 13.65 -24.56
C TRP A 57 -22.65 14.29 -23.29
N ARG A 58 -23.58 14.59 -22.40
CA ARG A 58 -23.36 15.18 -21.09
C ARG A 58 -22.17 14.50 -20.42
N LEU A 59 -21.06 15.24 -20.28
CA LEU A 59 -20.19 15.08 -19.13
C LEU A 59 -21.04 15.41 -17.91
N ALA A 60 -21.79 14.42 -17.42
CA ALA A 60 -22.15 14.40 -16.03
C ALA A 60 -20.82 14.26 -15.29
N ALA A 61 -20.19 15.40 -14.99
CA ALA A 61 -19.31 15.48 -13.85
C ALA A 61 -20.21 15.07 -12.67
N ALA A 62 -20.17 13.78 -12.32
CA ALA A 62 -20.67 13.35 -11.04
C ALA A 62 -19.94 14.25 -10.05
N GLN A 63 -20.67 15.17 -9.45
CA GLN A 63 -20.21 15.91 -8.29
C GLN A 63 -20.12 14.88 -7.18
N GLY A 64 -19.08 14.06 -7.24
CA GLY A 64 -18.64 13.27 -6.11
C GLY A 64 -18.38 14.23 -4.96
N PRO A 65 -18.57 13.80 -3.71
CA PRO A 65 -18.22 14.62 -2.56
C PRO A 65 -16.81 15.20 -2.77
N SER A 66 -16.64 16.48 -2.42
CA SER A 66 -15.32 17.12 -2.45
C SER A 66 -14.27 16.15 -1.91
N ALA A 67 -13.18 15.96 -2.65
CA ALA A 67 -12.22 14.89 -2.38
C ALA A 67 -11.60 14.97 -0.98
N ALA A 68 -11.49 16.19 -0.42
CA ALA A 68 -10.88 16.46 0.89
C ALA A 68 -11.76 16.01 2.10
N PRO A 69 -13.07 16.30 2.16
CA PRO A 69 -13.96 15.68 3.15
C PRO A 69 -14.00 14.15 3.08
N ALA A 70 -14.04 13.58 1.87
CA ALA A 70 -14.18 12.14 1.68
C ALA A 70 -12.95 11.37 2.20
N ILE A 71 -11.74 11.86 1.92
CA ILE A 71 -10.50 11.27 2.46
C ILE A 71 -10.41 11.44 3.98
N GLY A 72 -10.90 12.55 4.55
CA GLY A 72 -10.96 12.77 5.99
C GLY A 72 -11.81 11.72 6.70
N ALA A 73 -13.01 11.44 6.16
CA ALA A 73 -13.89 10.39 6.66
C ALA A 73 -13.25 9.00 6.56
N PHE A 74 -12.57 8.69 5.45
CA PHE A 74 -11.84 7.44 5.30
C PHE A 74 -10.70 7.28 6.32
N LEU A 75 -9.92 8.33 6.59
CA LEU A 75 -8.85 8.28 7.58
C LEU A 75 -9.40 8.14 9.01
N ALA A 76 -10.53 8.78 9.32
CA ALA A 76 -11.19 8.62 10.61
C ALA A 76 -11.72 7.17 10.79
N LEU A 77 -12.39 6.63 9.77
CA LEU A 77 -12.84 5.24 9.76
C LEU A 77 -11.66 4.26 9.89
N SER A 78 -10.55 4.51 9.20
CA SER A 78 -9.34 3.68 9.29
C SER A 78 -8.79 3.60 10.72
N ARG A 79 -8.81 4.72 11.46
CA ARG A 79 -8.37 4.74 12.87
C ARG A 79 -9.31 3.99 13.80
N LEU A 80 -10.61 3.99 13.52
CA LEU A 80 -11.58 3.17 14.26
C LEU A 80 -11.31 1.67 14.02
N LEU A 81 -11.08 1.30 12.76
CA LEU A 81 -10.85 -0.10 12.37
C LEU A 81 -9.51 -0.64 12.85
N ILE A 82 -8.51 0.23 12.96
CA ILE A 82 -7.12 -0.14 13.22
C ILE A 82 -6.62 0.75 14.35
N PRO A 83 -6.81 0.33 15.62
CA PRO A 83 -6.41 1.12 16.78
C PRO A 83 -4.88 1.14 17.01
N LEU A 84 -4.07 0.68 16.04
CA LEU A 84 -2.62 0.72 16.11
C LEU A 84 -2.09 2.14 15.88
N GLY A 85 -1.49 2.74 16.91
CA GLY A 85 -0.63 3.91 16.80
C GLY A 85 -1.12 5.04 15.88
N ARG A 86 -0.18 5.81 15.30
CA ARG A 86 -0.52 6.83 14.30
C ARG A 86 -0.45 6.23 12.90
N LEU A 87 -1.60 6.02 12.27
CA LEU A 87 -1.69 5.75 10.84
C LEU A 87 -1.13 6.94 10.03
N ASP A 88 -0.21 6.67 9.12
CA ASP A 88 0.35 7.66 8.21
C ASP A 88 -0.74 8.13 7.22
N ALA A 89 -1.11 9.42 7.31
CA ALA A 89 -2.16 10.00 6.49
C ALA A 89 -1.84 10.00 4.99
N ARG A 90 -0.56 10.07 4.61
CA ARG A 90 -0.12 10.03 3.21
C ARG A 90 -0.24 8.62 2.63
N ILE A 91 0.06 7.59 3.42
CA ILE A 91 -0.21 6.20 3.02
C ILE A 91 -1.72 5.96 2.91
N GLY A 92 -2.50 6.41 3.89
CA GLY A 92 -3.95 6.32 3.84
C GLY A 92 -4.55 7.00 2.61
N ALA A 93 -4.04 8.17 2.22
CA ALA A 93 -4.46 8.86 1.00
C ALA A 93 -4.23 8.04 -0.27
N ARG A 94 -3.07 7.40 -0.37
CA ARG A 94 -2.69 6.57 -1.52
C ARG A 94 -3.51 5.27 -1.55
N LEU A 95 -3.75 4.64 -0.39
CA LEU A 95 -4.63 3.49 -0.28
C LEU A 95 -6.07 3.84 -0.70
N TYR A 96 -6.61 4.96 -0.22
CA TYR A 96 -7.93 5.43 -0.62
C TYR A 96 -8.03 5.62 -2.13
N THR A 97 -7.04 6.29 -2.73
CA THR A 97 -6.98 6.50 -4.19
C THR A 97 -6.95 5.17 -4.95
N ALA A 98 -6.16 4.20 -4.49
CA ALA A 98 -6.10 2.89 -5.13
C ALA A 98 -7.41 2.09 -4.97
N LEU A 99 -8.10 2.21 -3.84
CA LEU A 99 -9.40 1.57 -3.61
C LEU A 99 -10.49 2.14 -4.52
N LEU A 100 -10.50 3.46 -4.73
CA LEU A 100 -11.39 4.12 -5.69
C LEU A 100 -11.13 3.67 -7.12
N ALA A 101 -9.86 3.47 -7.49
CA ALA A 101 -9.48 3.00 -8.82
C ALA A 101 -9.88 1.53 -9.05
N GLN A 102 -9.88 0.69 -8.00
CA GLN A 102 -10.26 -0.71 -8.09
C GLN A 102 -11.79 -0.91 -8.15
N ASP A 103 -12.56 -0.09 -7.43
CA ASP A 103 -14.00 -0.24 -7.30
C ASP A 103 -14.71 1.11 -7.25
N HIS A 104 -15.46 1.42 -8.31
CA HIS A 104 -16.21 2.66 -8.45
C HIS A 104 -17.27 2.88 -7.36
N GLY A 105 -17.77 1.81 -6.73
CA GLY A 105 -18.74 1.89 -5.62
C GLY A 105 -18.09 2.05 -4.24
N PHE A 106 -16.76 1.98 -4.13
CA PHE A 106 -16.05 2.03 -2.86
C PHE A 106 -16.28 3.35 -2.11
N ALA A 107 -16.30 4.49 -2.82
CA ALA A 107 -16.54 5.80 -2.19
C ALA A 107 -17.86 5.83 -1.40
N ALA A 108 -18.95 5.39 -2.05
CA ALA A 108 -20.27 5.39 -1.44
C ALA A 108 -20.35 4.42 -0.25
N ARG A 109 -19.82 3.20 -0.41
CA ARG A 109 -19.86 2.20 0.68
C ARG A 109 -18.97 2.54 1.85
N SER A 110 -17.79 3.12 1.62
CA SER A 110 -16.89 3.57 2.70
C SER A 110 -17.52 4.71 3.51
N LEU A 111 -18.20 5.65 2.85
CA LEU A 111 -18.97 6.68 3.53
C LEU A 111 -20.17 6.09 4.30
N ALA A 112 -20.91 5.17 3.69
CA ALA A 112 -22.02 4.49 4.35
C ALA A 112 -21.56 3.73 5.60
N LEU A 113 -20.41 3.07 5.56
CA LEU A 113 -19.80 2.39 6.70
C LEU A 113 -19.39 3.39 7.80
N ALA A 114 -18.80 4.53 7.43
CA ALA A 114 -18.43 5.58 8.39
C ALA A 114 -19.67 6.17 9.09
N GLU A 115 -20.72 6.48 8.33
CA GLU A 115 -21.99 6.97 8.88
C GLU A 115 -22.70 5.92 9.73
N PHE A 116 -22.68 4.64 9.32
CA PHE A 116 -23.21 3.53 10.10
C PHE A 116 -22.55 3.44 11.48
N ALA A 117 -21.22 3.55 11.53
CA ALA A 117 -20.45 3.52 12.78
C ALA A 117 -20.77 4.74 13.65
N ARG A 118 -20.83 5.94 13.06
CA ARG A 118 -21.13 7.20 13.76
C ARG A 118 -22.54 7.22 14.34
N ALA A 119 -23.54 6.82 13.56
CA ALA A 119 -24.95 6.81 13.97
C ALA A 119 -25.23 5.87 15.16
N ARG A 120 -24.42 4.81 15.30
CA ARG A 120 -24.53 3.82 16.38
C ARG A 120 -23.50 4.03 17.50
N ALA A 121 -22.75 5.13 17.45
CA ALA A 121 -21.69 5.45 18.41
C ALA A 121 -20.70 4.28 18.63
N ILE A 122 -20.34 3.57 17.55
CA ILE A 122 -19.45 2.41 17.64
C ILE A 122 -18.01 2.88 17.91
N ALA A 123 -17.41 2.33 18.97
CA ALA A 123 -16.12 2.77 19.50
C ALA A 123 -14.93 1.85 19.17
N ASN A 124 -15.17 0.60 18.74
CA ASN A 124 -14.11 -0.36 18.40
C ASN A 124 -14.46 -1.21 17.18
N VAL A 125 -13.43 -1.88 16.64
CA VAL A 125 -13.54 -2.66 15.41
C VAL A 125 -14.40 -3.91 15.58
N GLU A 126 -14.36 -4.55 16.74
CA GLU A 126 -15.11 -5.77 17.04
C GLU A 126 -16.62 -5.51 17.03
N ALA A 127 -17.04 -4.42 17.67
CA ALA A 127 -18.44 -3.99 17.67
C ALA A 127 -18.88 -3.58 16.26
N LEU A 128 -18.03 -2.91 15.48
CA LEU A 128 -18.37 -2.56 14.10
C LEU A 128 -18.53 -3.81 13.24
N ALA A 129 -17.59 -4.75 13.34
CA ALA A 129 -17.62 -6.01 12.60
C ALA A 129 -18.86 -6.84 12.94
N ALA A 130 -19.24 -6.93 14.22
CA ALA A 130 -20.46 -7.59 14.65
C ALA A 130 -21.72 -6.89 14.11
N ALA A 131 -21.76 -5.55 14.17
CA ALA A 131 -22.91 -4.77 13.74
C ALA A 131 -23.16 -4.83 12.22
N VAL A 132 -22.10 -4.98 11.41
CA VAL A 132 -22.23 -5.11 9.95
C VAL A 132 -22.25 -6.56 9.47
N ALA A 133 -22.26 -7.55 10.37
CA ALA A 133 -22.14 -8.96 10.00
C ALA A 133 -23.26 -9.45 9.06
N ALA A 134 -24.48 -8.94 9.25
CA ALA A 134 -25.64 -9.25 8.40
C ALA A 134 -25.69 -8.43 7.08
N GLU A 135 -24.77 -7.49 6.89
CA GLU A 135 -24.72 -6.54 5.78
C GLU A 135 -23.49 -6.83 4.89
N PRO A 136 -23.58 -7.75 3.92
CA PRO A 136 -22.40 -8.28 3.22
C PRO A 136 -21.57 -7.22 2.50
N ALA A 137 -22.22 -6.17 1.98
CA ALA A 137 -21.55 -5.05 1.32
C ALA A 137 -20.71 -4.19 2.29
N LEU A 138 -21.23 -3.92 3.49
CA LEU A 138 -20.52 -3.15 4.53
C LEU A 138 -19.41 -4.00 5.16
N ALA A 139 -19.69 -5.27 5.48
CA ALA A 139 -18.69 -6.20 5.97
C ALA A 139 -17.55 -6.40 4.96
N GLY A 140 -17.88 -6.48 3.67
CA GLY A 140 -16.90 -6.54 2.58
C GLY A 140 -16.02 -5.29 2.51
N THR A 141 -16.64 -4.11 2.62
CA THR A 141 -15.92 -2.83 2.62
C THR A 141 -14.99 -2.71 3.83
N LEU A 142 -15.44 -3.11 5.02
CA LEU A 142 -14.61 -3.16 6.23
C LEU A 142 -13.37 -4.03 6.01
N ARG A 143 -13.56 -5.27 5.54
CA ARG A 143 -12.45 -6.19 5.24
C ARG A 143 -11.50 -5.60 4.22
N GLN A 144 -12.02 -4.99 3.15
CA GLN A 144 -11.20 -4.38 2.11
C GLN A 144 -10.30 -3.26 2.65
N ILE A 145 -10.81 -2.42 3.55
CA ILE A 145 -10.03 -1.36 4.20
C ILE A 145 -8.93 -1.96 5.09
N VAL A 146 -9.28 -2.91 5.95
CA VAL A 146 -8.32 -3.57 6.86
C VAL A 146 -7.24 -4.29 6.07
N SER A 147 -7.60 -5.06 5.05
CA SER A 147 -6.65 -5.75 4.17
C SER A 147 -5.72 -4.78 3.45
N ALA A 148 -6.22 -3.65 2.96
CA ALA A 148 -5.39 -2.66 2.28
C ALA A 148 -4.30 -2.08 3.18
N TRP A 149 -4.62 -1.81 4.46
CA TRP A 149 -3.64 -1.33 5.43
C TRP A 149 -2.66 -2.42 5.88
N TYR A 150 -3.16 -3.63 6.16
CA TYR A 150 -2.31 -4.73 6.62
C TYR A 150 -1.30 -5.19 5.57
N LEU A 151 -1.75 -5.31 4.32
CA LEU A 151 -0.91 -5.77 3.22
C LEU A 151 -0.15 -4.62 2.54
N GLY A 152 -0.58 -3.37 2.74
CA GLY A 152 0.00 -2.21 2.06
C GLY A 152 -0.22 -2.21 0.54
N GLN A 153 -1.23 -2.94 0.06
CA GLN A 153 -1.58 -3.06 -1.36
C GLN A 153 -3.08 -3.12 -1.59
N VAL A 154 -3.50 -2.82 -2.80
CA VAL A 154 -4.90 -2.86 -3.25
C VAL A 154 -4.94 -3.59 -4.59
N GLY A 155 -5.55 -4.78 -4.62
CA GLY A 155 -5.42 -5.70 -5.76
C GLY A 155 -3.95 -6.01 -6.05
N ASN A 156 -3.51 -5.73 -7.28
CA ASN A 156 -2.11 -5.87 -7.72
C ASN A 156 -1.27 -4.59 -7.53
N THR A 157 -1.84 -3.52 -6.97
CA THR A 157 -1.13 -2.25 -6.79
C THR A 157 -0.52 -2.17 -5.40
N VAL A 158 0.81 -2.23 -5.33
CA VAL A 158 1.54 -2.01 -4.07
C VAL A 158 1.61 -0.52 -3.76
N VAL A 159 1.13 -0.12 -2.58
CA VAL A 159 1.13 1.27 -2.12
C VAL A 159 2.27 1.51 -1.12
N ALA A 160 2.45 0.58 -0.17
CA ALA A 160 3.39 0.68 0.92
C ALA A 160 3.95 -0.70 1.26
N PHE A 161 5.15 -1.02 0.79
CA PHE A 161 5.76 -2.34 1.03
C PHE A 161 6.35 -2.46 2.45
N ASP A 162 7.33 -1.61 2.79
CA ASP A 162 7.98 -1.63 4.13
C ASP A 162 7.05 -1.08 5.22
N LEU A 163 6.14 -0.16 4.89
CA LEU A 163 5.21 0.47 5.83
C LEU A 163 3.86 -0.27 5.96
N ALA A 164 3.73 -1.47 5.39
CA ALA A 164 2.55 -2.31 5.59
C ALA A 164 2.42 -2.73 7.07
N LEU A 165 1.22 -2.71 7.63
CA LEU A 165 1.07 -2.96 9.08
C LEU A 165 1.48 -4.38 9.49
N MET A 166 1.37 -5.37 8.60
CA MET A 166 1.87 -6.72 8.89
C MET A 166 3.38 -6.75 9.16
N GLN A 167 4.15 -5.85 8.55
CA GLN A 167 5.60 -5.75 8.78
C GLN A 167 5.90 -5.15 10.14
N ASP A 168 5.07 -4.21 10.60
CA ASP A 168 5.26 -3.55 11.89
C ASP A 168 5.11 -4.53 13.06
N GLN A 169 4.21 -5.51 12.95
CA GLN A 169 3.96 -6.52 13.98
C GLN A 169 5.12 -7.49 14.22
N VAL A 170 6.06 -7.60 13.27
CA VAL A 170 7.17 -8.56 13.33
C VAL A 170 8.54 -7.88 13.24
N ARG A 171 8.58 -6.54 13.26
CA ARG A 171 9.77 -5.74 12.93
C ARG A 171 10.92 -5.93 13.92
N ASP A 172 10.61 -6.37 15.14
CA ASP A 172 11.57 -6.65 16.21
C ASP A 172 12.32 -7.98 16.05
N ALA A 173 11.76 -8.91 15.27
CA ALA A 173 12.32 -10.24 15.06
C ALA A 173 12.69 -10.55 13.59
N VAL A 174 11.99 -9.95 12.63
CA VAL A 174 12.10 -10.29 11.20
C VAL A 174 12.35 -9.02 10.40
N VAL A 175 13.39 -9.03 9.57
CA VAL A 175 13.65 -7.93 8.62
C VAL A 175 12.72 -8.05 7.43
N VAL A 176 12.24 -6.89 6.95
CA VAL A 176 11.46 -6.83 5.72
C VAL A 176 12.32 -7.36 4.55
N PRO A 177 11.80 -8.27 3.72
CA PRO A 177 12.55 -8.81 2.58
C PRO A 177 13.13 -7.70 1.71
N THR A 178 14.33 -7.93 1.15
CA THR A 178 15.12 -6.93 0.36
C THR A 178 15.83 -5.87 1.20
N TYR A 179 15.49 -5.68 2.48
CA TYR A 179 16.17 -4.72 3.35
C TYR A 179 17.20 -5.38 4.27
N CYS A 180 18.41 -4.81 4.33
CA CYS A 180 19.50 -5.27 5.18
C CYS A 180 19.61 -4.45 6.47
N ASN A 181 18.55 -4.46 7.29
CA ASN A 181 18.49 -3.61 8.49
C ASN A 181 19.03 -4.29 9.77
N ALA A 182 19.43 -5.57 9.67
CA ALA A 182 19.96 -6.34 10.79
C ALA A 182 21.40 -6.79 10.52
N ALA A 183 22.12 -7.13 11.59
CA ALA A 183 23.46 -7.70 11.47
C ALA A 183 23.45 -9.04 10.70
N PRO A 184 24.55 -9.40 10.02
CA PRO A 184 24.69 -10.73 9.45
C PRO A 184 24.42 -11.83 10.49
N ALA A 185 23.72 -12.89 10.09
CA ALA A 185 23.32 -13.99 10.96
C ALA A 185 22.43 -13.60 12.16
N TYR A 186 21.71 -12.47 12.11
CA TYR A 186 20.76 -12.07 13.16
C TYR A 186 19.75 -13.17 13.52
N TRP A 187 19.38 -14.00 12.55
CA TRP A 187 18.44 -15.12 12.70
C TRP A 187 18.93 -16.25 13.63
N ALA A 188 20.22 -16.29 13.98
CA ALA A 188 20.76 -17.27 14.92
C ALA A 188 20.43 -16.90 16.39
N ALA A 189 20.13 -15.62 16.66
CA ALA A 189 19.71 -15.18 17.98
C ALA A 189 18.28 -15.63 18.28
N ARG A 190 17.98 -15.91 19.54
CA ARG A 190 16.60 -16.15 19.97
C ARG A 190 15.80 -14.84 19.78
N PRO A 191 14.64 -14.89 19.11
CA PRO A 191 13.81 -13.69 18.95
C PRO A 191 13.29 -13.19 20.31
N PRO A 192 12.99 -11.90 20.43
CA PRO A 192 12.31 -11.35 21.60
C PRO A 192 10.98 -12.09 21.87
N ARG A 193 10.56 -12.11 23.15
CA ARG A 193 9.24 -12.63 23.51
C ARG A 193 8.21 -11.53 23.29
N ALA A 194 7.07 -11.89 22.70
CA ALA A 194 5.89 -11.03 22.57
C ALA A 194 5.25 -10.73 23.94
#